data_AF-A0A835JMD9-F1
#
_entry.id   AF-A0A835JMD9-F1
#
_cell.length_a   1.000
_cell.length_b   1.000
_cell.length_c   1.000
_cell.angle_alpha   90.00
_cell.angle_beta   90.00
_cell.angle_gamma   90.00
#
_symmetry.space_group_name_H-M   'P 1'
#
loop_
_entity.id
_entity.type
_entity.pdbx_description
1 polymer ?
#
loop_
_entity_poly.entity_id
_entity_poly.type
_entity_poly.pdbx_seq_one_letter_code
_entity_poly.pdbx_strand_id
1 'polypeptide(L)'
;MEKAQKEVSQLFDDIRTVPEETNLQDLKFLKLIIKETLRVHPSLPVIPRECRKRCEVHGYGIDVKSKVLINEWAIGRDPSYWNEAERFYPERFIDVSADFKGGSFEFIPLGAGKRMCLGISFATTYIEFTLAQMLYHFDWKLADGLKPENLDMIESVGGTLKRKQGLELIPISYRSLLLPSFPVLITILLFISIFWTRTKLIGSNDSSPNPPPGPMKLPFIGNIHQLLHPLFHHRLRDLAKKFGPVMQLQIGEVPTVIISSSEAAKEVLKTQEINFVDRPHLLAESILFYNRKGFSFAPYGDYWRELRKISILELLSAKRVRSFKSIREEEVSDFIGSIYAKEGSPINLSRMIFSLGNGIIARASIGKKCKTQEAFLPIVDELSLALGGLNMADVFPSSRFFRMVSRVRSRLERMHREADEMLDSIISERRANSGLASKMAKNEAEDLLGALLNLQDHGNLESQLTTSSIKATILEMFTGGGETSSTALEWAMSELIKNPRVMEKAQKEVRQVFDNIRNLKYVF
;
A
#
# COMPACT_ATOMS: atom_id res chain seq x y z
N MET A 1 31.08 -16.99 32.66
CA MET A 1 30.27 -17.28 31.47
C MET A 1 28.80 -17.47 31.83
N GLU A 2 28.46 -18.37 32.75
CA GLU A 2 27.05 -18.69 33.11
C GLU A 2 26.11 -17.50 33.28
N LYS A 3 26.51 -16.43 34.00
CA LYS A 3 25.64 -15.23 34.16
C LYS A 3 25.25 -14.61 32.81
N ALA A 4 26.20 -14.46 31.89
CA ALA A 4 25.96 -13.93 30.56
C ALA A 4 25.15 -14.91 29.69
N GLN A 5 25.39 -16.22 29.80
CA GLN A 5 24.56 -17.23 29.14
C GLN A 5 23.12 -17.23 29.68
N LYS A 6 22.94 -16.97 30.97
CA LYS A 6 21.62 -16.87 31.61
C LYS A 6 20.91 -15.58 31.23
N GLU A 7 21.60 -14.45 31.21
CA GLU A 7 21.08 -13.17 30.70
C GLU A 7 20.69 -13.28 29.22
N VAL A 8 21.50 -13.95 28.38
CA VAL A 8 21.17 -14.20 26.96
C VAL A 8 20.02 -15.20 26.80
N SER A 9 19.99 -16.31 27.54
CA SER A 9 18.88 -17.27 27.48
C SER A 9 17.57 -16.63 27.94
N GLN A 10 17.61 -15.84 29.02
CA GLN A 10 16.44 -15.16 29.57
C GLN A 10 15.95 -14.05 28.62
N LEU A 11 16.86 -13.34 27.94
CA LEU A 11 16.50 -12.44 26.83
C LEU A 11 15.82 -13.20 25.68
N PHE A 12 16.33 -14.38 25.30
CA PHE A 12 15.69 -15.22 24.27
C PHE A 12 14.35 -15.83 24.71
N ASP A 13 14.14 -16.08 26.01
CA ASP A 13 12.87 -16.56 26.56
C ASP A 13 11.82 -15.42 26.70
N ASP A 14 12.24 -14.18 27.01
CA ASP A 14 11.39 -12.99 26.88
C ASP A 14 11.09 -12.63 25.41
N ILE A 15 11.98 -12.97 24.46
CA ILE A 15 11.71 -12.93 23.00
C ILE A 15 10.83 -14.10 22.52
N ARG A 16 10.61 -15.14 23.34
CA ARG A 16 9.72 -16.28 23.03
C ARG A 16 8.37 -16.23 23.72
N THR A 17 8.22 -15.50 24.82
CA THR A 17 6.95 -15.26 25.52
C THR A 17 6.17 -14.10 24.88
N VAL A 18 6.19 -14.07 23.55
CA VAL A 18 5.94 -12.90 22.70
C VAL A 18 4.49 -12.86 22.17
N PRO A 19 3.99 -11.67 21.80
CA PRO A 19 2.80 -11.49 20.98
C PRO A 19 2.65 -12.51 19.84
N GLU A 20 1.59 -13.34 19.88
CA GLU A 20 1.22 -14.19 18.76
C GLU A 20 0.29 -13.45 17.79
N GLU A 21 0.39 -13.76 16.49
CA GLU A 21 -0.53 -13.24 15.45
C GLU A 21 -2.02 -13.49 15.79
N THR A 22 -2.29 -14.57 16.52
CA THR A 22 -3.62 -15.02 16.94
C THR A 22 -4.36 -14.02 17.83
N ASN A 23 -3.65 -13.16 18.57
CA ASN A 23 -4.25 -12.20 19.52
C ASN A 23 -4.44 -10.79 18.96
N LEU A 24 -4.05 -10.55 17.70
CA LEU A 24 -4.24 -9.25 17.04
C LEU A 24 -5.71 -8.82 16.95
N GLN A 25 -6.66 -9.75 17.10
CA GLN A 25 -8.10 -9.44 17.09
C GLN A 25 -8.48 -8.39 18.14
N ASP A 26 -7.87 -8.43 19.32
CA ASP A 26 -8.23 -7.58 20.47
C ASP A 26 -7.59 -6.18 20.46
N LEU A 27 -6.59 -5.95 19.58
CA LEU A 27 -5.91 -4.66 19.41
C LEU A 27 -6.77 -3.66 18.62
N LYS A 28 -7.80 -3.12 19.28
CA LYS A 28 -8.83 -2.28 18.67
C LYS A 28 -8.30 -0.90 18.29
N PHE A 29 -7.60 -0.23 19.20
CA PHE A 29 -7.03 1.08 18.97
C PHE A 29 -5.90 1.04 17.93
N LEU A 30 -5.07 -0.01 17.94
CA LEU A 30 -4.05 -0.25 16.91
C LEU A 30 -4.65 -0.24 15.49
N LYS A 31 -5.82 -0.86 15.30
CA LYS A 31 -6.52 -0.87 14.02
C LYS A 31 -7.06 0.50 13.62
N LEU A 32 -7.46 1.33 14.59
CA LEU A 32 -7.84 2.72 14.30
C LEU A 32 -6.63 3.54 13.84
N ILE A 33 -5.46 3.32 14.46
CA ILE A 33 -4.19 3.94 14.05
C ILE A 33 -3.82 3.54 12.62
N ILE A 34 -3.97 2.26 12.26
CA ILE A 34 -3.69 1.78 10.90
C ILE A 34 -4.68 2.36 9.87
N LYS A 35 -5.98 2.45 10.22
CA LYS A 35 -6.97 3.14 9.36
C LYS A 35 -6.62 4.62 9.17
N GLU A 36 -6.31 5.35 10.24
CA GLU A 36 -5.98 6.77 10.18
C GLU A 36 -4.67 7.05 9.43
N THR A 37 -3.66 6.19 9.63
CA THR A 37 -2.42 6.22 8.85
C THR A 37 -2.72 6.07 7.37
N LEU A 38 -3.57 5.12 6.97
CA LEU A 38 -3.93 4.91 5.57
C LEU A 38 -4.91 5.95 5.00
N ARG A 39 -5.60 6.73 5.85
CA ARG A 39 -6.41 7.90 5.42
C ARG A 39 -5.52 9.10 5.11
N VAL A 40 -4.55 9.39 5.99
CA VAL A 40 -3.66 10.55 5.88
C VAL A 40 -2.49 10.24 4.92
N HIS A 41 -1.96 9.04 4.96
CA HIS A 41 -0.81 8.59 4.16
C HIS A 41 -1.16 7.31 3.36
N PRO A 42 -2.10 7.40 2.39
CA PRO A 42 -2.45 6.25 1.54
C PRO A 42 -1.23 5.82 0.72
N SER A 43 -0.89 4.52 0.75
CA SER A 43 0.31 3.99 0.09
C SER A 43 0.35 4.27 -1.43
N LEU A 44 -0.81 4.49 -2.06
CA LEU A 44 -0.95 5.00 -3.43
C LEU A 44 -1.80 6.28 -3.40
N PRO A 45 -1.26 7.48 -3.65
CA PRO A 45 -2.03 8.72 -3.49
C PRO A 45 -3.03 8.98 -4.63
N VAL A 46 -2.89 8.26 -5.75
CA VAL A 46 -3.73 8.35 -6.95
C VAL A 46 -4.02 6.96 -7.51
N ILE A 47 -5.29 6.65 -7.77
CA ILE A 47 -5.71 5.41 -8.46
C ILE A 47 -5.90 5.70 -9.97
N PRO A 48 -5.05 5.18 -10.89
CA PRO A 48 -5.21 5.39 -12.32
C PRO A 48 -6.14 4.35 -12.98
N ARG A 49 -7.09 4.81 -13.79
CA ARG A 49 -8.04 4.03 -14.60
C ARG A 49 -8.01 4.47 -16.07
N GLU A 50 -8.50 3.64 -16.98
CA GLU A 50 -8.69 3.99 -18.39
C GLU A 50 -10.16 3.80 -18.80
N CYS A 51 -10.74 4.78 -19.47
CA CYS A 51 -12.13 4.73 -19.94
C CYS A 51 -12.27 3.82 -21.18
N ARG A 52 -13.01 2.72 -21.04
CA ARG A 52 -13.19 1.68 -22.06
C ARG A 52 -14.36 1.95 -23.02
N LYS A 53 -15.37 2.69 -22.57
CA LYS A 53 -16.57 3.05 -23.32
C LYS A 53 -17.00 4.47 -22.94
N ARG A 54 -17.39 5.28 -23.92
CA ARG A 54 -17.92 6.64 -23.69
C ARG A 54 -19.10 6.58 -22.71
N CYS A 55 -19.03 7.39 -21.67
CA CYS A 55 -20.00 7.45 -20.58
C CYS A 55 -20.03 8.86 -20.00
N GLU A 56 -20.85 9.06 -18.97
CA GLU A 56 -20.92 10.28 -18.19
C GLU A 56 -20.43 9.98 -16.76
N VAL A 57 -19.84 10.94 -16.06
CA VAL A 57 -19.58 10.89 -14.62
C VAL A 57 -19.93 12.24 -14.02
N HIS A 58 -20.78 12.24 -13.00
CA HIS A 58 -21.18 13.45 -12.26
C HIS A 58 -21.68 14.61 -13.17
N GLY A 59 -22.42 14.30 -14.25
CA GLY A 59 -22.93 15.27 -15.21
C GLY A 59 -22.00 15.59 -16.39
N TYR A 60 -20.80 15.01 -16.45
CA TYR A 60 -19.79 15.33 -17.47
C TYR A 60 -19.42 14.13 -18.35
N GLY A 61 -19.30 14.36 -19.66
CA GLY A 61 -18.93 13.33 -20.63
C GLY A 61 -17.46 12.91 -20.50
N ILE A 62 -17.20 11.60 -20.41
CA ILE A 62 -15.86 11.00 -20.46
C ILE A 62 -15.71 10.14 -21.73
N ASP A 63 -14.75 10.52 -22.58
CA ASP A 63 -14.47 9.84 -23.84
C ASP A 63 -13.59 8.58 -23.68
N VAL A 64 -13.69 7.67 -24.64
CA VAL A 64 -12.88 6.43 -24.69
C VAL A 64 -11.39 6.76 -24.72
N LYS A 65 -10.57 5.94 -24.06
CA LYS A 65 -9.13 6.15 -23.82
C LYS A 65 -8.74 7.36 -22.95
N SER A 66 -9.70 8.10 -22.38
CA SER A 66 -9.38 9.04 -21.30
C SER A 66 -8.73 8.30 -20.12
N LYS A 67 -7.58 8.79 -19.65
CA LYS A 67 -7.03 8.39 -18.34
C LYS A 67 -7.94 9.01 -17.27
N VAL A 68 -8.32 8.26 -16.25
CA VAL A 68 -9.12 8.76 -15.12
C VAL A 68 -8.34 8.55 -13.83
N LEU A 69 -8.00 9.63 -13.15
CA LEU A 69 -7.14 9.63 -11.96
C LEU A 69 -7.97 9.99 -10.74
N ILE A 70 -8.23 9.01 -9.86
CA ILE A 70 -8.89 9.26 -8.58
C ILE A 70 -7.84 9.71 -7.57
N ASN A 71 -7.92 10.96 -7.11
CA ASN A 71 -7.02 11.56 -6.14
C ASN A 71 -7.43 11.15 -4.71
N GLU A 72 -7.14 9.91 -4.38
CA GLU A 72 -7.40 9.28 -3.09
C GLU A 72 -6.87 10.09 -1.91
N TRP A 73 -5.65 10.63 -2.03
CA TRP A 73 -5.01 11.48 -1.02
C TRP A 73 -5.78 12.78 -0.73
N ALA A 74 -6.51 13.31 -1.72
CA ALA A 74 -7.40 14.45 -1.53
C ALA A 74 -8.74 14.06 -0.91
N ILE A 75 -9.34 12.94 -1.32
CA ILE A 75 -10.62 12.44 -0.79
C ILE A 75 -10.49 12.09 0.70
N GLY A 76 -9.38 11.46 1.10
CA GLY A 76 -9.04 11.23 2.51
C GLY A 76 -8.85 12.50 3.35
N ARG A 77 -8.79 13.68 2.71
CA ARG A 77 -8.60 15.01 3.33
C ARG A 77 -9.76 15.98 3.07
N ASP A 78 -10.86 15.54 2.48
CA ASP A 78 -11.99 16.43 2.21
C ASP A 78 -12.77 16.71 3.52
N PRO A 79 -12.85 17.98 3.99
CA PRO A 79 -13.58 18.33 5.20
C PRO A 79 -15.09 18.09 5.11
N SER A 80 -15.62 17.82 3.91
CA SER A 80 -17.02 17.42 3.68
C SER A 80 -17.36 16.05 4.29
N TYR A 81 -16.36 15.18 4.47
CA TYR A 81 -16.51 13.86 5.11
C TYR A 81 -15.69 13.73 6.41
N TRP A 82 -14.59 14.48 6.53
CA TRP A 82 -13.62 14.33 7.62
C TRP A 82 -13.52 15.59 8.48
N ASN A 83 -14.16 15.59 9.66
CA ASN A 83 -13.94 16.66 10.64
C ASN A 83 -12.45 16.74 11.04
N GLU A 84 -11.87 17.94 11.15
CA GLU A 84 -10.43 18.14 11.31
C GLU A 84 -9.60 17.29 10.31
N ALA A 85 -9.90 17.37 9.02
CA ALA A 85 -9.40 16.45 7.99
C ALA A 85 -7.86 16.28 7.95
N GLU A 86 -7.10 17.36 8.09
CA GLU A 86 -5.62 17.33 8.04
C GLU A 86 -4.99 16.85 9.37
N ARG A 87 -5.78 16.61 10.42
CA ARG A 87 -5.29 16.15 11.74
C ARG A 87 -5.31 14.64 11.84
N PHE A 88 -4.20 14.06 12.31
CA PHE A 88 -4.12 12.66 12.74
C PHE A 88 -4.89 12.47 14.06
N TYR A 89 -5.99 11.73 14.01
CA TYR A 89 -6.90 11.49 15.13
C TYR A 89 -7.58 10.11 14.96
N PRO A 90 -6.93 9.01 15.39
CA PRO A 90 -7.42 7.64 15.16
C PRO A 90 -8.84 7.36 15.67
N GLU A 91 -9.22 7.95 16.81
CA GLU A 91 -10.54 7.75 17.42
C GLU A 91 -11.71 8.15 16.52
N ARG A 92 -11.51 8.91 15.44
CA ARG A 92 -12.54 9.15 14.42
C ARG A 92 -13.14 7.85 13.84
N PHE A 93 -12.38 6.75 13.86
CA PHE A 93 -12.81 5.44 13.36
C PHE A 93 -13.53 4.57 14.41
N ILE A 94 -13.90 5.12 15.57
CA ILE A 94 -14.82 4.46 16.52
C ILE A 94 -16.24 4.47 15.93
N ASP A 95 -16.73 5.64 15.54
CA ASP A 95 -18.11 5.83 15.05
C ASP A 95 -18.24 5.70 13.52
N VAL A 96 -17.12 5.76 12.79
CA VAL A 96 -17.08 5.62 11.32
C VAL A 96 -16.95 4.15 10.93
N SER A 97 -18.01 3.61 10.30
CA SER A 97 -18.12 2.22 9.86
C SER A 97 -17.22 1.83 8.69
N ALA A 98 -16.49 2.78 8.09
CA ALA A 98 -15.59 2.55 6.96
C ALA A 98 -14.54 1.47 7.24
N ASP A 99 -14.35 0.56 6.29
CA ASP A 99 -13.39 -0.53 6.37
C ASP A 99 -12.67 -0.77 5.03
N PHE A 100 -11.73 -1.71 5.03
CA PHE A 100 -10.88 -2.03 3.89
C PHE A 100 -11.61 -2.77 2.74
N LYS A 101 -12.93 -3.00 2.82
CA LYS A 101 -13.71 -3.71 1.78
C LYS A 101 -14.22 -2.79 0.66
N GLY A 102 -13.84 -1.50 0.66
CA GLY A 102 -14.17 -0.55 -0.41
C GLY A 102 -15.67 -0.30 -0.59
N GLY A 103 -16.43 -0.31 0.51
CA GLY A 103 -17.84 0.10 0.55
C GLY A 103 -18.04 1.59 0.85
N SER A 104 -17.17 2.15 1.68
CA SER A 104 -16.95 3.59 1.88
C SER A 104 -16.09 4.15 0.74
N PHE A 105 -16.45 5.32 0.23
CA PHE A 105 -15.72 5.98 -0.88
C PHE A 105 -14.97 7.24 -0.44
N GLU A 106 -15.29 7.74 0.75
CA GLU A 106 -14.49 8.64 1.57
C GLU A 106 -13.18 8.00 2.07
N PHE A 107 -13.12 6.65 2.11
CA PHE A 107 -12.00 5.86 2.61
C PHE A 107 -11.72 4.64 1.71
N ILE A 108 -10.83 4.79 0.73
CA ILE A 108 -10.49 3.75 -0.26
C ILE A 108 -9.01 3.36 -0.30
N PRO A 109 -8.29 3.20 0.84
CA PRO A 109 -6.83 3.03 0.92
C PRO A 109 -6.24 1.81 0.19
N LEU A 110 -7.11 0.87 -0.21
CA LEU A 110 -6.76 -0.36 -0.91
C LEU A 110 -7.60 -0.52 -2.20
N GLY A 111 -8.15 0.61 -2.69
CA GLY A 111 -9.04 0.70 -3.84
C GLY A 111 -10.43 0.08 -3.64
N ALA A 112 -11.22 0.08 -4.72
CA ALA A 112 -12.57 -0.47 -4.74
C ALA A 112 -12.89 -1.15 -6.09
N GLY A 113 -14.05 -1.83 -6.15
CA GLY A 113 -14.54 -2.55 -7.33
C GLY A 113 -13.70 -3.76 -7.73
N LYS A 114 -13.87 -4.27 -8.96
CA LYS A 114 -13.14 -5.48 -9.47
C LYS A 114 -11.62 -5.40 -9.35
N ARG A 115 -11.04 -4.20 -9.25
CA ARG A 115 -9.59 -3.93 -9.16
C ARG A 115 -9.19 -3.27 -7.84
N MET A 116 -9.91 -3.59 -6.76
CA MET A 116 -9.45 -3.51 -5.39
C MET A 116 -8.16 -4.35 -5.20
N CYS A 117 -7.34 -4.00 -4.20
CA CYS A 117 -6.13 -4.73 -3.85
C CYS A 117 -6.44 -6.22 -3.59
N LEU A 118 -5.52 -7.11 -3.99
CA LEU A 118 -5.60 -8.54 -3.66
C LEU A 118 -4.95 -8.86 -2.31
N GLY A 119 -3.88 -8.16 -1.97
CA GLY A 119 -3.07 -8.41 -0.78
C GLY A 119 -3.69 -7.94 0.53
N ILE A 120 -4.97 -7.50 0.57
CA ILE A 120 -5.57 -6.85 1.74
C ILE A 120 -5.35 -7.66 3.02
N SER A 121 -5.75 -8.94 3.04
CA SER A 121 -5.60 -9.78 4.23
C SER A 121 -4.14 -10.04 4.61
N PHE A 122 -3.22 -10.04 3.63
CA PHE A 122 -1.78 -10.24 3.87
C PHE A 122 -1.16 -8.98 4.47
N ALA A 123 -1.47 -7.81 3.88
CA ALA A 123 -1.00 -6.51 4.32
C ALA A 123 -1.55 -6.14 5.70
N THR A 124 -2.86 -6.29 5.96
CA THR A 124 -3.43 -5.96 7.28
C THR A 124 -2.82 -6.82 8.37
N THR A 125 -2.69 -8.14 8.18
CA THR A 125 -2.05 -9.02 9.17
C THR A 125 -0.58 -8.68 9.38
N TYR A 126 0.18 -8.41 8.31
CA TYR A 126 1.60 -8.00 8.43
C TYR A 126 1.77 -6.66 9.17
N ILE A 127 0.95 -5.64 8.83
CA ILE A 127 1.01 -4.31 9.44
C ILE A 127 0.56 -4.37 10.90
N GLU A 128 -0.58 -5.02 11.20
CA GLU A 128 -1.06 -5.21 12.59
C GLU A 128 -0.02 -5.94 13.44
N PHE A 129 0.56 -7.04 12.93
CA PHE A 129 1.52 -7.84 13.68
C PHE A 129 2.83 -7.09 13.95
N THR A 130 3.41 -6.46 12.92
CA THR A 130 4.70 -5.77 13.05
C THR A 130 4.59 -4.51 13.90
N LEU A 131 3.48 -3.76 13.78
CA LEU A 131 3.25 -2.57 14.59
C LEU A 131 3.01 -2.95 16.07
N ALA A 132 2.22 -4.00 16.34
CA ALA A 132 2.06 -4.53 17.69
C ALA A 132 3.42 -4.91 18.32
N GLN A 133 4.26 -5.63 17.57
CA GLN A 133 5.59 -6.05 18.02
C GLN A 133 6.52 -4.87 18.32
N MET A 134 6.57 -3.85 17.46
CA MET A 134 7.37 -2.65 17.70
C MET A 134 6.91 -1.86 18.94
N LEU A 135 5.60 -1.82 19.22
CA LEU A 135 5.04 -1.09 20.35
C LEU A 135 5.13 -1.87 21.67
N TYR A 136 5.06 -3.21 21.62
CA TYR A 136 5.22 -4.07 22.79
C TYR A 136 6.64 -3.98 23.35
N HIS A 137 7.64 -4.34 22.52
CA HIS A 137 9.03 -4.53 22.94
C HIS A 137 9.78 -3.25 23.29
N PHE A 138 9.44 -2.12 22.66
CA PHE A 138 10.26 -0.91 22.70
C PHE A 138 9.47 0.34 23.06
N ASP A 139 10.12 1.20 23.85
CA ASP A 139 9.85 2.63 23.87
C ASP A 139 10.80 3.32 22.87
N TRP A 140 10.30 4.37 22.21
CA TRP A 140 10.96 4.95 21.05
C TRP A 140 11.28 6.43 21.25
N LYS A 141 12.50 6.84 20.90
CA LYS A 141 12.92 8.24 20.85
C LYS A 141 13.40 8.61 19.46
N LEU A 142 13.30 9.89 19.10
CA LEU A 142 13.99 10.43 17.93
C LEU A 142 15.50 10.51 18.20
N ALA A 143 16.29 10.41 17.12
CA ALA A 143 17.72 10.69 17.18
C ALA A 143 18.01 12.18 17.47
N ASP A 144 19.25 12.49 17.86
CA ASP A 144 19.85 13.83 17.95
C ASP A 144 19.07 14.87 18.78
N GLY A 145 18.21 14.42 19.69
CA GLY A 145 17.37 15.29 20.52
C GLY A 145 16.24 15.99 19.76
N LEU A 146 15.91 15.54 18.54
CA LEU A 146 14.80 16.10 17.76
C LEU A 146 13.47 15.91 18.51
N LYS A 147 12.65 16.97 18.55
CA LYS A 147 11.31 16.90 19.14
C LYS A 147 10.28 16.32 18.17
N PRO A 148 9.24 15.61 18.65
CA PRO A 148 8.09 15.15 17.85
C PRO A 148 7.47 16.20 16.92
N GLU A 149 7.28 17.43 17.41
CA GLU A 149 6.74 18.56 16.65
C GLU A 149 7.55 18.89 15.38
N ASN A 150 8.88 18.67 15.45
CA ASN A 150 9.85 18.97 14.40
C ASN A 150 10.16 17.78 13.47
N LEU A 151 9.48 16.64 13.62
CA LEU A 151 9.67 15.50 12.72
C LEU A 151 9.24 15.85 11.28
N ASP A 152 10.15 15.67 10.32
CA ASP A 152 9.88 15.89 8.89
C ASP A 152 8.87 14.87 8.34
N MET A 153 7.71 15.37 7.91
CA MET A 153 6.63 14.58 7.30
C MET A 153 6.51 14.86 5.80
N ILE A 154 7.57 15.34 5.13
CA ILE A 154 7.57 15.54 3.68
C ILE A 154 7.55 14.18 2.96
N GLU A 155 6.61 14.05 2.03
CA GLU A 155 6.42 12.91 1.13
C GLU A 155 7.50 12.86 0.04
N SER A 156 7.87 11.67 -0.42
CA SER A 156 8.76 11.47 -1.58
C SER A 156 8.04 11.68 -2.91
N VAL A 157 8.80 11.90 -3.98
CA VAL A 157 8.29 11.78 -5.36
C VAL A 157 8.25 10.30 -5.74
N GLY A 158 7.09 9.76 -6.12
CA GLY A 158 6.92 8.36 -6.50
C GLY A 158 5.45 7.98 -6.72
N GLY A 159 5.22 6.77 -7.22
CA GLY A 159 3.90 6.16 -7.32
C GLY A 159 3.42 5.62 -5.97
N THR A 160 4.37 5.26 -5.10
CA THR A 160 4.14 4.99 -3.67
C THR A 160 4.44 6.22 -2.83
N LEU A 161 3.59 6.50 -1.84
CA LEU A 161 3.71 7.67 -0.96
C LEU A 161 4.70 7.40 0.19
N LYS A 162 5.99 7.21 -0.08
CA LYS A 162 7.02 7.06 0.98
C LYS A 162 7.33 8.39 1.68
N ARG A 163 8.01 8.35 2.82
CA ARG A 163 8.69 9.55 3.34
C ARG A 163 9.88 9.93 2.47
N LYS A 164 10.16 11.24 2.35
CA LYS A 164 11.34 11.76 1.65
C LYS A 164 12.65 11.47 2.39
N GLN A 165 12.60 11.42 3.71
CA GLN A 165 13.71 11.07 4.59
C GLN A 165 13.27 9.89 5.47
N GLY A 166 14.14 8.90 5.64
CA GLY A 166 13.83 7.72 6.45
C GLY A 166 13.58 8.07 7.93
N LEU A 167 12.75 7.27 8.58
CA LEU A 167 12.50 7.34 10.00
C LEU A 167 13.72 6.78 10.77
N GLU A 168 14.48 7.67 11.39
CA GLU A 168 15.59 7.29 12.26
C GLU A 168 15.20 7.47 13.74
N LEU A 169 15.30 6.39 14.51
CA LEU A 169 14.86 6.31 15.91
C LEU A 169 15.89 5.60 16.78
N ILE A 170 15.82 5.86 18.08
CA ILE A 170 16.54 5.12 19.13
C ILE A 170 15.52 4.21 19.85
N PRO A 171 15.67 2.87 19.78
CA PRO A 171 14.85 1.93 20.54
C PRO A 171 15.39 1.78 21.97
N ILE A 172 14.48 1.63 22.94
CA ILE A 172 14.78 1.37 24.36
C ILE A 172 13.96 0.17 24.78
N SER A 173 14.57 -0.83 25.44
CA SER A 173 13.85 -2.03 25.88
C SER A 173 12.79 -1.67 26.92
N TYR A 174 11.56 -2.14 26.70
CA TYR A 174 10.53 -2.07 27.73
C TYR A 174 10.93 -2.99 28.89
N ARG A 175 11.07 -2.40 30.09
CA ARG A 175 11.33 -3.12 31.34
C ARG A 175 10.26 -2.71 32.34
N SER A 176 9.52 -3.69 32.86
CA SER A 176 8.39 -3.44 33.76
C SER A 176 8.85 -2.82 35.08
N LEU A 177 8.56 -1.52 35.24
CA LEU A 177 8.75 -0.76 36.49
C LEU A 177 7.44 -0.02 36.77
N LEU A 178 6.71 -0.48 37.79
CA LEU A 178 5.42 0.06 38.18
C LEU A 178 5.57 1.40 38.90
N LEU A 179 4.95 2.46 38.35
CA LEU A 179 4.67 3.71 39.07
C LEU A 179 3.21 4.14 38.84
N PRO A 180 2.50 4.65 39.87
CA PRO A 180 1.08 4.93 39.80
C PRO A 180 0.75 6.26 39.09
N SER A 181 -0.38 6.29 38.40
CA SER A 181 -0.93 7.46 37.71
C SER A 181 -1.90 8.26 38.59
N PHE A 182 -1.97 9.58 38.39
CA PHE A 182 -3.08 10.43 38.88
C PHE A 182 -3.85 11.09 37.71
N PRO A 183 -5.20 11.19 37.77
CA PRO A 183 -6.02 11.76 36.71
C PRO A 183 -6.39 13.24 36.95
N VAL A 184 -6.82 13.92 35.88
CA VAL A 184 -7.63 15.15 35.94
C VAL A 184 -8.81 14.99 34.98
N LEU A 185 -10.03 15.33 35.43
CA LEU A 185 -11.27 14.99 34.74
C LEU A 185 -11.88 16.17 33.94
N ILE A 186 -12.54 15.78 32.87
CA ILE A 186 -13.21 16.55 31.81
C ILE A 186 -14.59 17.11 32.25
N THR A 187 -15.01 18.26 31.68
CA THR A 187 -16.41 18.63 31.27
C THR A 187 -16.33 19.97 30.50
N ILE A 188 -16.77 20.21 29.26
CA ILE A 188 -17.89 19.80 28.36
C ILE A 188 -19.21 20.58 28.60
N LEU A 189 -19.75 21.16 27.50
CA LEU A 189 -21.16 21.23 26.99
C LEU A 189 -21.38 22.57 26.23
N LEU A 190 -21.61 22.58 24.90
CA LEU A 190 -22.90 22.50 24.13
C LEU A 190 -23.85 23.71 24.39
N PHE A 191 -24.70 24.24 23.47
CA PHE A 191 -25.63 23.71 22.44
C PHE A 191 -25.75 24.73 21.25
N ILE A 192 -26.01 24.38 19.95
CA ILE A 192 -27.32 24.17 19.24
C ILE A 192 -28.28 25.41 19.31
N SER A 193 -29.06 25.89 18.31
CA SER A 193 -29.24 25.71 16.83
C SER A 193 -30.33 26.75 16.33
N ILE A 194 -31.02 26.82 15.15
CA ILE A 194 -31.16 26.08 13.86
C ILE A 194 -31.91 26.92 12.75
N PHE A 195 -31.65 26.69 11.44
CA PHE A 195 -32.55 26.93 10.25
C PHE A 195 -33.07 28.38 9.90
N TRP A 196 -33.71 28.74 8.75
CA TRP A 196 -34.12 28.04 7.48
C TRP A 196 -34.35 28.98 6.24
N THR A 197 -33.93 28.55 5.02
CA THR A 197 -34.64 28.66 3.68
C THR A 197 -35.08 30.03 3.05
N ARG A 198 -35.48 30.20 1.75
CA ARG A 198 -35.67 29.34 0.53
C ARG A 198 -35.76 30.12 -0.82
N THR A 199 -35.12 29.64 -1.91
CA THR A 199 -35.51 29.71 -3.36
C THR A 199 -35.80 31.08 -4.05
N LYS A 200 -35.87 31.29 -5.38
CA LYS A 200 -36.04 30.47 -6.63
C LYS A 200 -34.99 30.89 -7.71
N LEU A 201 -34.53 30.11 -8.71
CA LEU A 201 -35.09 29.16 -9.73
C LEU A 201 -35.32 29.82 -11.12
N ILE A 202 -35.15 29.03 -12.20
CA ILE A 202 -35.13 29.31 -13.68
C ILE A 202 -33.68 29.30 -14.23
N GLY A 203 -33.34 28.59 -15.32
CA GLY A 203 -34.18 27.77 -16.21
C GLY A 203 -33.39 26.69 -16.99
N SER A 204 -34.07 26.01 -17.92
CA SER A 204 -33.55 24.86 -18.68
C SER A 204 -32.90 25.25 -20.02
N ASN A 205 -31.98 24.41 -20.51
CA ASN A 205 -31.98 24.01 -21.91
C ASN A 205 -31.29 22.65 -22.11
N ASP A 206 -31.69 21.95 -23.17
CA ASP A 206 -31.19 20.63 -23.55
C ASP A 206 -29.95 20.73 -24.46
N SER A 207 -28.91 19.93 -24.19
CA SER A 207 -27.74 19.77 -25.05
C SER A 207 -26.88 18.57 -24.60
N SER A 208 -26.10 18.00 -25.53
CA SER A 208 -25.21 16.86 -25.28
C SER A 208 -24.22 17.09 -24.11
N PRO A 209 -23.85 16.05 -23.33
CA PRO A 209 -23.02 16.20 -22.12
C PRO A 209 -21.75 17.02 -22.33
N ASN A 210 -21.60 18.05 -21.51
CA ASN A 210 -20.41 18.91 -21.53
C ASN A 210 -19.17 18.13 -21.05
N PRO A 211 -17.97 18.45 -21.56
CA PRO A 211 -16.72 17.96 -20.98
C PRO A 211 -16.56 18.50 -19.54
N PRO A 212 -15.81 17.82 -18.66
CA PRO A 212 -15.53 18.34 -17.33
C PRO A 212 -14.79 19.70 -17.39
N PRO A 213 -15.07 20.62 -16.45
CA PRO A 213 -14.37 21.91 -16.36
C PRO A 213 -12.87 21.72 -16.16
N GLY A 214 -12.05 22.70 -16.55
CA GLY A 214 -10.60 22.58 -16.37
C GLY A 214 -9.82 23.86 -16.68
N PRO A 215 -8.55 23.94 -16.24
CA PRO A 215 -7.68 25.06 -16.54
C PRO A 215 -7.33 25.14 -18.04
N MET A 216 -7.13 26.37 -18.53
CA MET A 216 -6.74 26.61 -19.92
C MET A 216 -5.48 25.81 -20.30
N LYS A 217 -5.56 25.11 -21.43
CA LYS A 217 -4.51 24.24 -21.98
C LYS A 217 -3.68 25.00 -23.01
N LEU A 218 -2.36 24.83 -22.98
CA LEU A 218 -1.46 25.37 -24.00
C LEU A 218 -1.41 24.44 -25.25
N PRO A 219 -1.08 24.97 -26.45
CA PRO A 219 -0.82 24.14 -27.62
C PRO A 219 0.25 23.07 -27.36
N PHE A 220 0.06 21.88 -27.94
CA PHE A 220 0.94 20.69 -27.87
C PHE A 220 1.15 20.07 -26.48
N ILE A 221 1.55 20.85 -25.46
CA ILE A 221 1.84 20.35 -24.11
C ILE A 221 0.61 20.31 -23.18
N GLY A 222 -0.49 20.96 -23.57
CA GLY A 222 -1.70 21.05 -22.77
C GLY A 222 -1.46 21.68 -21.39
N ASN A 223 -1.80 20.94 -20.35
CA ASN A 223 -1.76 21.36 -18.95
C ASN A 223 -0.49 20.92 -18.19
N ILE A 224 0.50 20.27 -18.85
CA ILE A 224 1.76 19.82 -18.21
C ILE A 224 2.41 20.96 -17.40
N HIS A 225 2.43 22.17 -17.94
CA HIS A 225 3.00 23.36 -17.31
C HIS A 225 2.37 23.73 -15.95
N GLN A 226 1.11 23.35 -15.68
CA GLN A 226 0.42 23.57 -14.40
C GLN A 226 0.71 22.48 -13.36
N LEU A 227 1.25 21.34 -13.83
CA LEU A 227 1.54 20.12 -13.08
C LEU A 227 3.03 20.01 -12.67
N LEU A 228 3.86 21.01 -13.00
CA LEU A 228 5.27 21.10 -12.61
C LEU A 228 5.41 21.36 -11.10
N HIS A 229 5.36 20.29 -10.32
CA HIS A 229 5.54 20.27 -8.86
C HIS A 229 6.05 18.88 -8.44
N PRO A 230 6.87 18.75 -7.38
CA PRO A 230 7.38 17.45 -6.94
C PRO A 230 6.25 16.48 -6.54
N LEU A 231 5.23 16.97 -5.84
CA LEU A 231 4.10 16.17 -5.36
C LEU A 231 2.88 16.41 -6.27
N PHE A 232 2.66 15.48 -7.20
CA PHE A 232 1.65 15.59 -8.25
C PHE A 232 0.21 15.63 -7.72
N HIS A 233 -0.11 14.76 -6.75
CA HIS A 233 -1.42 14.65 -6.10
C HIS A 233 -1.87 15.91 -5.35
N HIS A 234 -0.93 16.66 -4.75
CA HIS A 234 -1.22 17.97 -4.14
C HIS A 234 -1.73 18.97 -5.19
N ARG A 235 -1.08 19.02 -6.36
CA ARG A 235 -1.49 19.91 -7.47
C ARG A 235 -2.85 19.53 -8.03
N LEU A 236 -3.15 18.23 -8.12
CA LEU A 236 -4.47 17.77 -8.50
C LEU A 236 -5.54 18.25 -7.50
N ARG A 237 -5.26 18.23 -6.19
CA ARG A 237 -6.17 18.78 -5.17
C ARG A 237 -6.36 20.30 -5.33
N ASP A 238 -5.27 21.05 -5.49
CA ASP A 238 -5.33 22.51 -5.51
C ASP A 238 -5.90 23.08 -6.81
N LEU A 239 -5.89 22.29 -7.90
CA LEU A 239 -6.67 22.54 -9.11
C LEU A 239 -8.15 22.14 -8.91
N ALA A 240 -8.46 20.98 -8.29
CA ALA A 240 -9.84 20.56 -8.02
C ALA A 240 -10.59 21.57 -7.13
N LYS A 241 -9.91 22.20 -6.16
CA LYS A 241 -10.45 23.32 -5.35
C LYS A 241 -10.88 24.56 -6.17
N LYS A 242 -10.48 24.66 -7.45
CA LYS A 242 -10.81 25.78 -8.36
C LYS A 242 -11.76 25.39 -9.49
N PHE A 243 -11.64 24.16 -10.00
CA PHE A 243 -12.40 23.69 -11.17
C PHE A 243 -13.52 22.69 -10.81
N GLY A 244 -13.54 22.16 -9.59
CA GLY A 244 -14.54 21.21 -9.10
C GLY A 244 -13.99 19.80 -8.85
N PRO A 245 -14.80 18.91 -8.24
CA PRO A 245 -14.38 17.56 -7.86
C PRO A 245 -14.21 16.59 -9.04
N VAL A 246 -14.73 16.96 -10.22
CA VAL A 246 -14.53 16.27 -11.49
C VAL A 246 -14.06 17.32 -12.50
N MET A 247 -12.81 17.21 -12.96
CA MET A 247 -12.19 18.19 -13.85
C MET A 247 -11.33 17.53 -14.94
N GLN A 248 -11.14 18.21 -16.08
CA GLN A 248 -10.35 17.71 -17.21
C GLN A 248 -9.00 18.41 -17.33
N LEU A 249 -7.98 17.63 -17.64
CA LEU A 249 -6.63 18.07 -18.01
C LEU A 249 -6.23 17.38 -19.32
N GLN A 250 -5.52 18.11 -20.18
CA GLN A 250 -4.86 17.58 -21.36
C GLN A 250 -3.37 17.37 -21.03
N ILE A 251 -2.92 16.14 -20.84
CA ILE A 251 -1.52 15.85 -20.48
C ILE A 251 -0.80 15.41 -21.76
N GLY A 252 -0.22 16.38 -22.48
CA GLY A 252 0.33 16.17 -23.82
C GLY A 252 -0.77 15.77 -24.81
N GLU A 253 -0.65 14.59 -25.40
CA GLU A 253 -1.68 14.01 -26.29
C GLU A 253 -2.83 13.35 -25.52
N VAL A 254 -2.67 13.10 -24.21
CA VAL A 254 -3.58 12.24 -23.44
C VAL A 254 -4.66 13.04 -22.70
N PRO A 255 -5.95 12.89 -23.06
CA PRO A 255 -7.05 13.44 -22.26
C PRO A 255 -7.11 12.71 -20.91
N THR A 256 -7.16 13.48 -19.83
CA THR A 256 -7.08 12.97 -18.46
C THR A 256 -8.16 13.64 -17.59
N VAL A 257 -9.07 12.85 -17.02
CA VAL A 257 -10.07 13.32 -16.06
C VAL A 257 -9.57 13.07 -14.63
N ILE A 258 -9.73 14.05 -13.76
CA ILE A 258 -9.33 13.99 -12.35
C ILE A 258 -10.58 13.93 -11.49
N ILE A 259 -10.62 12.99 -10.56
CA ILE A 259 -11.73 12.73 -9.64
C ILE A 259 -11.23 13.01 -8.22
N SER A 260 -11.95 13.81 -7.44
CA SER A 260 -11.50 14.29 -6.11
C SER A 260 -12.61 14.38 -5.06
N SER A 261 -13.79 13.79 -5.29
CA SER A 261 -14.82 13.58 -4.24
C SER A 261 -15.24 12.11 -4.14
N SER A 262 -15.93 11.76 -3.05
CA SER A 262 -16.32 10.37 -2.77
C SER A 262 -17.39 9.84 -3.74
N GLU A 263 -18.31 10.69 -4.20
CA GLU A 263 -19.45 10.31 -5.02
C GLU A 263 -19.00 10.00 -6.45
N ALA A 264 -18.13 10.84 -7.01
CA ALA A 264 -17.54 10.61 -8.31
C ALA A 264 -16.54 9.43 -8.29
N ALA A 265 -15.83 9.22 -7.18
CA ALA A 265 -15.01 8.02 -6.99
C ALA A 265 -15.87 6.75 -6.91
N LYS A 266 -17.02 6.79 -6.22
CA LYS A 266 -18.02 5.71 -6.18
C LYS A 266 -18.61 5.42 -7.56
N GLU A 267 -18.90 6.45 -8.34
CA GLU A 267 -19.39 6.27 -9.70
C GLU A 267 -18.37 5.54 -10.58
N VAL A 268 -17.12 6.02 -10.61
CA VAL A 268 -16.04 5.43 -11.43
C VAL A 268 -15.65 4.02 -10.96
N LEU A 269 -15.51 3.81 -9.64
CA LEU A 269 -14.96 2.56 -9.08
C LEU A 269 -16.01 1.50 -8.75
N LYS A 270 -17.31 1.84 -8.71
CA LYS A 270 -18.38 0.90 -8.35
C LYS A 270 -19.58 0.94 -9.29
N THR A 271 -20.23 2.08 -9.47
CA THR A 271 -21.46 2.18 -10.28
C THR A 271 -21.19 1.82 -11.75
N GLN A 272 -20.09 2.34 -12.29
CA GLN A 272 -19.65 2.14 -13.67
C GLN A 272 -18.36 1.32 -13.75
N GLU A 273 -18.11 0.42 -12.80
CA GLU A 273 -16.81 -0.24 -12.65
C GLU A 273 -16.31 -0.94 -13.94
N ILE A 274 -17.22 -1.43 -14.79
CA ILE A 274 -16.89 -2.10 -16.06
C ILE A 274 -16.41 -1.15 -17.17
N ASN A 275 -16.79 0.14 -17.11
CA ASN A 275 -16.32 1.19 -18.01
C ASN A 275 -14.89 1.62 -17.67
N PHE A 276 -14.49 1.51 -16.40
CA PHE A 276 -13.21 2.00 -15.88
C PHE A 276 -12.29 0.89 -15.34
N VAL A 277 -12.61 -0.38 -15.55
CA VAL A 277 -11.87 -1.52 -14.95
C VAL A 277 -10.42 -1.62 -15.43
N ASP A 278 -10.05 -1.02 -16.56
CA ASP A 278 -8.69 -1.10 -17.09
C ASP A 278 -7.73 -0.09 -16.47
N ARG A 279 -6.44 -0.46 -16.47
CA ARG A 279 -5.33 0.45 -16.15
C ARG A 279 -4.83 1.10 -17.45
N PRO A 280 -4.46 2.39 -17.44
CA PRO A 280 -3.79 3.03 -18.57
C PRO A 280 -2.57 2.26 -19.03
N HIS A 281 -2.23 2.36 -20.31
CA HIS A 281 -0.92 1.92 -20.80
C HIS A 281 0.15 2.97 -20.50
N LEU A 282 1.24 2.55 -19.84
CA LEU A 282 2.48 3.30 -19.68
C LEU A 282 3.67 2.44 -20.19
N LEU A 283 4.87 3.00 -20.24
CA LEU A 283 6.07 2.32 -20.73
C LEU A 283 6.70 1.43 -19.65
N ALA A 284 6.54 1.83 -18.38
CA ALA A 284 7.15 1.14 -17.24
C ALA A 284 6.61 -0.28 -17.08
N GLU A 285 5.29 -0.47 -17.09
CA GLU A 285 4.70 -1.79 -16.86
C GLU A 285 4.74 -2.69 -18.10
N SER A 286 4.75 -2.12 -19.31
CA SER A 286 4.88 -2.91 -20.54
C SER A 286 6.26 -3.53 -20.68
N ILE A 287 7.32 -2.83 -20.25
CA ILE A 287 8.68 -3.37 -20.22
C ILE A 287 8.85 -4.33 -19.02
N LEU A 288 8.60 -3.88 -17.79
CA LEU A 288 8.96 -4.66 -16.60
C LEU A 288 8.07 -5.89 -16.37
N PHE A 289 6.76 -5.80 -16.64
CA PHE A 289 5.81 -6.89 -16.41
C PHE A 289 5.44 -7.65 -17.70
N TYR A 290 6.45 -7.90 -18.55
CA TYR A 290 6.38 -8.82 -19.69
C TYR A 290 5.23 -8.52 -20.67
N ASN A 291 5.11 -7.25 -21.07
CA ASN A 291 3.97 -6.71 -21.81
C ASN A 291 2.63 -6.94 -21.08
N ARG A 292 2.54 -6.47 -19.82
CA ARG A 292 1.33 -6.49 -19.00
C ARG A 292 0.75 -7.89 -18.77
N LYS A 293 1.59 -8.91 -18.55
CA LYS A 293 1.14 -10.28 -18.28
C LYS A 293 0.75 -10.55 -16.81
N GLY A 294 1.08 -9.67 -15.86
CA GLY A 294 0.67 -9.81 -14.46
C GLY A 294 -0.77 -9.35 -14.17
N PHE A 295 -1.34 -9.76 -13.03
CA PHE A 295 -2.75 -9.52 -12.68
C PHE A 295 -3.07 -8.06 -12.33
N SER A 296 -2.06 -7.24 -12.03
CA SER A 296 -2.24 -5.83 -11.69
C SER A 296 -2.48 -5.00 -12.95
N PHE A 297 -1.68 -5.27 -13.99
CA PHE A 297 -1.63 -4.46 -15.21
C PHE A 297 -2.33 -5.08 -16.44
N ALA A 298 -2.55 -6.41 -16.50
CA ALA A 298 -3.21 -7.05 -17.65
C ALA A 298 -4.59 -6.43 -17.93
N PRO A 299 -5.00 -6.23 -19.21
CA PRO A 299 -6.35 -5.79 -19.56
C PRO A 299 -7.45 -6.72 -19.04
N TYR A 300 -8.63 -6.17 -18.76
CA TYR A 300 -9.77 -6.92 -18.24
C TYR A 300 -10.37 -7.82 -19.32
N GLY A 301 -10.20 -9.12 -19.12
CA GLY A 301 -10.69 -10.23 -19.93
C GLY A 301 -10.46 -11.54 -19.19
N ASP A 302 -10.65 -12.67 -19.86
CA ASP A 302 -10.69 -13.99 -19.22
C ASP A 302 -9.35 -14.38 -18.59
N TYR A 303 -8.25 -14.20 -19.32
CA TYR A 303 -6.88 -14.30 -18.80
C TYR A 303 -6.67 -13.55 -17.47
N TRP A 304 -7.16 -12.30 -17.36
CA TRP A 304 -7.04 -11.52 -16.13
C TRP A 304 -7.93 -12.07 -15.00
N ARG A 305 -9.15 -12.53 -15.33
CA ARG A 305 -10.06 -13.15 -14.35
C ARG A 305 -9.47 -14.45 -13.80
N GLU A 306 -8.89 -15.28 -14.66
CA GLU A 306 -8.26 -16.55 -14.32
C GLU A 306 -6.98 -16.34 -13.49
N LEU A 307 -6.03 -15.52 -13.96
CA LEU A 307 -4.78 -15.25 -13.22
C LEU A 307 -5.05 -14.60 -11.85
N ARG A 308 -6.05 -13.71 -11.77
CA ARG A 308 -6.49 -13.11 -10.50
C ARG A 308 -7.12 -14.15 -9.56
N LYS A 309 -7.92 -15.08 -10.09
CA LYS A 309 -8.49 -16.21 -9.33
C LYS A 309 -7.38 -17.12 -8.77
N ILE A 310 -6.38 -17.47 -9.59
CA ILE A 310 -5.21 -18.26 -9.15
C ILE A 310 -4.46 -17.55 -8.02
N SER A 311 -4.10 -16.27 -8.20
CA SER A 311 -3.36 -15.49 -7.19
C SER A 311 -4.12 -15.37 -5.85
N ILE A 312 -5.46 -15.33 -5.89
CA ILE A 312 -6.30 -15.41 -4.67
C ILE A 312 -6.22 -16.80 -4.05
N LEU A 313 -6.48 -17.86 -4.81
CA LEU A 313 -6.58 -19.22 -4.26
C LEU A 313 -5.26 -19.69 -3.65
N GLU A 314 -4.14 -19.49 -4.35
CA GLU A 314 -2.84 -20.07 -3.99
C GLU A 314 -2.03 -19.26 -2.95
N LEU A 315 -2.31 -17.96 -2.80
CA LEU A 315 -1.56 -17.08 -1.89
C LEU A 315 -2.43 -16.14 -1.05
N LEU A 316 -3.33 -15.38 -1.69
CA LEU A 316 -3.91 -14.18 -1.08
C LEU A 316 -5.28 -14.40 -0.39
N SER A 317 -5.82 -15.62 -0.41
CA SER A 317 -7.01 -16.01 0.35
C SER A 317 -6.73 -16.07 1.85
N ALA A 318 -7.74 -15.77 2.68
CA ALA A 318 -7.59 -15.80 4.14
C ALA A 318 -7.19 -17.19 4.72
N LYS A 319 -7.38 -18.29 3.98
CA LYS A 319 -6.78 -19.60 4.34
C LYS A 319 -5.27 -19.56 4.17
N ARG A 320 -4.78 -19.16 2.99
CA ARG A 320 -3.36 -19.17 2.64
C ARG A 320 -2.56 -18.10 3.37
N VAL A 321 -3.12 -16.91 3.56
CA VAL A 321 -2.51 -15.88 4.42
C VAL A 321 -2.23 -16.44 5.82
N ARG A 322 -3.17 -17.21 6.42
CA ARG A 322 -2.96 -17.85 7.73
C ARG A 322 -1.92 -18.99 7.73
N SER A 323 -1.77 -19.76 6.64
CA SER A 323 -0.69 -20.76 6.58
C SER A 323 0.71 -20.14 6.59
N PHE A 324 0.84 -18.86 6.25
CA PHE A 324 2.11 -18.11 6.38
C PHE A 324 2.32 -17.45 7.77
N LYS A 325 1.55 -17.85 8.82
CA LYS A 325 1.75 -17.36 10.21
C LYS A 325 3.19 -17.57 10.67
N SER A 326 3.72 -18.80 10.55
CA SER A 326 5.09 -19.15 10.97
C SER A 326 6.17 -18.33 10.27
N ILE A 327 6.00 -18.05 8.96
CA ILE A 327 6.90 -17.16 8.22
C ILE A 327 6.89 -15.77 8.84
N ARG A 328 5.72 -15.17 9.10
CA ARG A 328 5.65 -13.82 9.70
C ARG A 328 6.21 -13.79 11.12
N GLU A 329 5.94 -14.80 11.94
CA GLU A 329 6.46 -14.88 13.30
C GLU A 329 7.99 -15.01 13.34
N GLU A 330 8.58 -15.82 12.45
CA GLU A 330 10.04 -15.94 12.31
C GLU A 330 10.67 -14.64 11.78
N GLU A 331 10.14 -14.06 10.69
CA GLU A 331 10.68 -12.83 10.09
C GLU A 331 10.58 -11.62 11.05
N VAL A 332 9.48 -11.47 11.78
CA VAL A 332 9.32 -10.38 12.74
C VAL A 332 10.14 -10.63 14.00
N SER A 333 10.36 -11.88 14.41
CA SER A 333 11.29 -12.22 15.51
C SER A 333 12.75 -11.87 15.14
N ASP A 334 13.22 -12.26 13.94
CA ASP A 334 14.52 -11.85 13.37
C ASP A 334 14.67 -10.30 13.42
N PHE A 335 13.64 -9.58 12.96
CA PHE A 335 13.61 -8.13 12.94
C PHE A 335 13.66 -7.51 14.34
N ILE A 336 12.84 -7.97 15.29
CA ILE A 336 12.84 -7.48 16.68
C ILE A 336 14.18 -7.79 17.36
N GLY A 337 14.76 -8.97 17.16
CA GLY A 337 16.11 -9.30 17.63
C GLY A 337 17.19 -8.36 17.07
N SER A 338 17.08 -7.98 15.79
CA SER A 338 17.99 -7.02 15.16
C SER A 338 17.84 -5.57 15.66
N ILE A 339 16.71 -5.23 16.29
CA ILE A 339 16.47 -3.96 16.98
C ILE A 339 17.04 -4.02 18.40
N TYR A 340 16.82 -5.11 19.15
CA TYR A 340 17.43 -5.33 20.47
C TYR A 340 18.97 -5.29 20.40
N ALA A 341 19.58 -5.84 19.35
CA ALA A 341 21.02 -5.78 19.10
C ALA A 341 21.57 -4.34 18.88
N LYS A 342 20.70 -3.33 18.86
CA LYS A 342 21.01 -1.90 18.65
C LYS A 342 20.34 -0.99 19.70
N GLU A 343 19.88 -1.55 20.82
CA GLU A 343 19.25 -0.78 21.91
C GLU A 343 20.10 0.45 22.31
N GLY A 344 19.45 1.60 22.48
CA GLY A 344 20.11 2.86 22.86
C GLY A 344 20.88 3.56 21.73
N SER A 345 20.99 2.97 20.54
CA SER A 345 21.65 3.56 19.36
C SER A 345 20.67 3.96 18.25
N PRO A 346 20.95 4.98 17.42
CA PRO A 346 20.10 5.32 16.28
C PRO A 346 20.05 4.20 15.23
N ILE A 347 18.83 3.86 14.80
CA ILE A 347 18.57 2.91 13.72
C ILE A 347 17.73 3.57 12.62
N ASN A 348 18.07 3.29 11.36
CA ASN A 348 17.21 3.61 10.22
C ASN A 348 16.07 2.58 10.13
N LEU A 349 14.96 2.87 10.81
CA LEU A 349 13.85 1.94 10.96
C LEU A 349 13.16 1.66 9.61
N SER A 350 13.07 2.66 8.72
CA SER A 350 12.50 2.51 7.37
C SER A 350 13.19 1.42 6.56
N ARG A 351 14.53 1.41 6.52
CA ARG A 351 15.29 0.35 5.81
C ARG A 351 15.07 -1.02 6.43
N MET A 352 14.93 -1.10 7.75
CA MET A 352 14.69 -2.36 8.46
C MET A 352 13.28 -2.91 8.21
N ILE A 353 12.25 -2.05 8.27
CA ILE A 353 10.86 -2.40 7.92
C ILE A 353 10.75 -2.83 6.45
N PHE A 354 11.40 -2.09 5.53
CA PHE A 354 11.38 -2.43 4.10
C PHE A 354 12.09 -3.77 3.80
N SER A 355 13.19 -4.07 4.50
CA SER A 355 13.84 -5.38 4.40
C SER A 355 12.93 -6.51 4.90
N LEU A 356 12.30 -6.31 6.06
CA LEU A 356 11.32 -7.24 6.65
C LEU A 356 10.15 -7.54 5.71
N GLY A 357 9.49 -6.51 5.17
CA GLY A 357 8.35 -6.67 4.25
C GLY A 357 8.74 -7.44 2.98
N ASN A 358 9.94 -7.21 2.46
CA ASN A 358 10.48 -7.97 1.33
C ASN A 358 10.86 -9.42 1.72
N GLY A 359 11.30 -9.68 2.95
CA GLY A 359 11.62 -11.03 3.45
C GLY A 359 10.39 -11.93 3.58
N ILE A 360 9.32 -11.39 4.17
CA ILE A 360 8.03 -12.08 4.32
C ILE A 360 7.45 -12.43 2.94
N ILE A 361 7.44 -11.50 1.98
CA ILE A 361 6.88 -11.77 0.65
C ILE A 361 7.80 -12.67 -0.19
N ALA A 362 9.12 -12.63 -0.02
CA ALA A 362 10.04 -13.58 -0.65
C ALA A 362 9.70 -15.03 -0.23
N ARG A 363 9.62 -15.28 1.08
CA ARG A 363 9.31 -16.62 1.59
C ARG A 363 7.92 -17.10 1.20
N ALA A 364 6.91 -16.23 1.25
CA ALA A 364 5.54 -16.61 0.86
C ALA A 364 5.36 -16.84 -0.66
N SER A 365 6.11 -16.13 -1.51
CA SER A 365 5.97 -16.22 -2.98
C SER A 365 6.89 -17.24 -3.65
N ILE A 366 8.12 -17.42 -3.16
CA ILE A 366 9.14 -18.31 -3.75
C ILE A 366 9.77 -19.31 -2.76
N GLY A 367 9.21 -19.44 -1.55
CA GLY A 367 9.57 -20.44 -0.54
C GLY A 367 10.78 -20.12 0.34
N LYS A 368 11.63 -19.15 -0.02
CA LYS A 368 12.89 -18.86 0.69
C LYS A 368 13.29 -17.38 0.69
N LYS A 369 14.07 -16.96 1.70
CA LYS A 369 14.94 -15.79 1.59
C LYS A 369 15.94 -16.06 0.46
N CYS A 370 16.25 -15.06 -0.35
CA CYS A 370 17.22 -15.19 -1.43
C CYS A 370 18.11 -13.95 -1.48
N LYS A 371 19.40 -14.08 -1.80
CA LYS A 371 20.30 -12.92 -1.98
C LYS A 371 19.76 -11.95 -3.06
N THR A 372 19.09 -12.53 -4.05
CA THR A 372 18.30 -11.88 -5.11
C THR A 372 17.24 -10.89 -4.60
N GLN A 373 16.76 -11.03 -3.36
CA GLN A 373 15.79 -10.11 -2.75
C GLN A 373 16.32 -8.68 -2.66
N GLU A 374 17.60 -8.49 -2.29
CA GLU A 374 18.21 -7.15 -2.25
C GLU A 374 18.35 -6.54 -3.65
N ALA A 375 18.54 -7.38 -4.67
CA ALA A 375 18.65 -6.96 -6.06
C ALA A 375 17.29 -6.59 -6.71
N PHE A 376 16.15 -7.00 -6.12
CA PHE A 376 14.83 -6.47 -6.50
C PHE A 376 14.58 -5.05 -5.95
N LEU A 377 15.26 -4.61 -4.88
CA LEU A 377 14.95 -3.32 -4.23
C LEU A 377 15.19 -2.11 -5.16
N PRO A 378 16.30 -2.00 -5.92
CA PRO A 378 16.47 -0.92 -6.91
C PRO A 378 15.42 -0.95 -8.04
N ILE A 379 14.84 -2.12 -8.30
CA ILE A 379 13.80 -2.31 -9.32
C ILE A 379 12.45 -1.80 -8.80
N VAL A 380 12.15 -2.05 -7.51
CA VAL A 380 10.99 -1.50 -6.80
C VAL A 380 11.04 0.04 -6.76
N ASP A 381 12.16 0.61 -6.29
CA ASP A 381 12.29 2.07 -6.17
C ASP A 381 12.17 2.80 -7.52
N GLU A 382 12.82 2.30 -8.58
CA GLU A 382 12.73 2.92 -9.90
C GLU A 382 11.38 2.65 -10.59
N LEU A 383 10.72 1.53 -10.34
CA LEU A 383 9.33 1.33 -10.76
C LEU A 383 8.41 2.37 -10.11
N SER A 384 8.55 2.61 -8.80
CA SER A 384 7.75 3.63 -8.12
C SER A 384 8.00 5.02 -8.70
N LEU A 385 9.26 5.40 -8.94
CA LEU A 385 9.60 6.67 -9.62
C LEU A 385 8.99 6.75 -11.03
N ALA A 386 9.04 5.67 -11.81
CA ALA A 386 8.49 5.63 -13.17
C ALA A 386 6.95 5.67 -13.22
N LEU A 387 6.26 5.12 -12.20
CA LEU A 387 4.80 5.17 -12.08
C LEU A 387 4.26 6.51 -11.55
N GLY A 388 5.05 7.23 -10.73
CA GLY A 388 4.67 8.56 -10.23
C GLY A 388 5.02 9.74 -11.15
N GLY A 389 5.92 9.54 -12.11
CA GLY A 389 6.46 10.60 -12.97
C GLY A 389 5.71 10.84 -14.28
N LEU A 390 5.80 12.07 -14.80
CA LEU A 390 5.34 12.41 -16.16
C LEU A 390 6.35 11.95 -17.23
N ASN A 391 6.37 10.64 -17.53
CA ASN A 391 7.21 10.08 -18.61
C ASN A 391 6.74 10.56 -19.99
N MET A 392 7.64 11.19 -20.76
CA MET A 392 7.33 11.74 -22.10
C MET A 392 6.77 10.70 -23.08
N ALA A 393 7.17 9.43 -22.98
CA ALA A 393 6.64 8.36 -23.84
C ALA A 393 5.14 8.05 -23.56
N ASP A 394 4.66 8.32 -22.34
CA ASP A 394 3.31 8.01 -21.86
C ASP A 394 2.37 9.23 -21.89
N VAL A 395 2.96 10.38 -22.26
CA VAL A 395 2.35 11.71 -22.43
C VAL A 395 2.25 12.09 -23.92
N PHE A 396 3.18 11.60 -24.74
CA PHE A 396 3.17 11.72 -26.20
C PHE A 396 3.24 10.33 -26.88
N PRO A 397 2.25 9.43 -26.63
CA PRO A 397 2.25 8.06 -27.15
C PRO A 397 2.27 7.97 -28.68
N SER A 398 1.89 8.99 -29.46
CA SER A 398 2.04 8.98 -30.92
C SER A 398 3.51 9.06 -31.36
N SER A 399 4.33 9.79 -30.61
CA SER A 399 5.67 10.19 -30.98
C SER A 399 6.66 9.03 -30.92
N ARG A 400 7.01 8.49 -32.11
CA ARG A 400 8.10 7.50 -32.24
C ARG A 400 9.40 7.99 -31.59
N PHE A 401 9.69 9.30 -31.66
CA PHE A 401 10.88 9.90 -31.04
C PHE A 401 10.90 9.71 -29.52
N PHE A 402 9.86 10.13 -28.79
CA PHE A 402 9.84 9.99 -27.32
C PHE A 402 9.80 8.53 -26.86
N ARG A 403 9.23 7.62 -27.65
CA ARG A 403 9.25 6.16 -27.39
C ARG A 403 10.60 5.48 -27.67
N MET A 404 11.57 6.17 -28.30
CA MET A 404 12.91 5.64 -28.61
C MET A 404 14.03 6.36 -27.86
N VAL A 405 13.96 7.68 -27.71
CA VAL A 405 15.04 8.53 -27.16
C VAL A 405 14.91 8.72 -25.63
N SER A 406 13.92 8.10 -24.98
CA SER A 406 13.76 8.18 -23.52
C SER A 406 14.88 7.45 -22.77
N ARG A 407 15.67 8.19 -21.98
CA ARG A 407 16.65 7.63 -21.02
C ARG A 407 15.99 6.73 -19.95
N VAL A 408 14.70 6.90 -19.70
CA VAL A 408 13.92 6.01 -18.83
C VAL A 408 13.77 4.64 -19.49
N ARG A 409 13.57 4.58 -20.82
CA ARG A 409 13.41 3.32 -21.56
C ARG A 409 14.62 2.40 -21.41
N SER A 410 15.83 2.89 -21.70
CA SER A 410 17.04 2.05 -21.64
C SER A 410 17.40 1.64 -20.21
N ARG A 411 16.95 2.40 -19.19
CA ARG A 411 17.02 2.01 -17.78
C ARG A 411 16.03 0.90 -17.44
N LEU A 412 14.76 1.04 -17.83
CA LEU A 412 13.72 0.01 -17.68
C LEU A 412 14.10 -1.30 -18.40
N GLU A 413 14.64 -1.22 -19.62
CA GLU A 413 15.10 -2.40 -20.39
C GLU A 413 16.29 -3.10 -19.73
N ARG A 414 17.15 -2.35 -19.01
CA ARG A 414 18.24 -2.95 -18.22
C ARG A 414 17.70 -3.63 -16.96
N MET A 415 16.85 -2.95 -16.19
CA MET A 415 16.15 -3.52 -15.02
C MET A 415 15.31 -4.74 -15.38
N HIS A 416 14.72 -4.76 -16.58
CA HIS A 416 13.99 -5.92 -17.07
C HIS A 416 14.91 -7.14 -17.26
N ARG A 417 16.10 -6.98 -17.88
CA ARG A 417 17.09 -8.08 -17.97
C ARG A 417 17.58 -8.52 -16.60
N GLU A 418 17.93 -7.58 -15.73
CA GLU A 418 18.30 -7.84 -14.34
C GLU A 418 17.20 -8.69 -13.65
N ALA A 419 15.92 -8.32 -13.75
CA ALA A 419 14.80 -9.11 -13.22
C ALA A 419 14.58 -10.46 -13.93
N ASP A 420 14.74 -10.53 -15.25
CA ASP A 420 14.45 -11.70 -16.08
C ASP A 420 15.45 -12.83 -15.82
N GLU A 421 16.74 -12.49 -15.72
CA GLU A 421 17.85 -13.38 -15.33
C GLU A 421 17.65 -13.91 -13.90
N MET A 422 17.30 -13.02 -12.96
CA MET A 422 17.01 -13.37 -11.56
C MET A 422 15.82 -14.32 -11.44
N LEU A 423 14.75 -14.10 -12.20
CA LEU A 423 13.56 -14.94 -12.19
C LEU A 423 13.76 -16.27 -12.93
N ASP A 424 14.57 -16.33 -13.99
CA ASP A 424 14.96 -17.61 -14.61
C ASP A 424 15.82 -18.46 -13.69
N SER A 425 16.75 -17.85 -12.94
CA SER A 425 17.53 -18.57 -11.94
C SER A 425 16.62 -19.24 -10.89
N ILE A 426 15.67 -18.49 -10.34
CA ILE A 426 14.69 -18.97 -9.36
C ILE A 426 13.79 -20.08 -9.94
N ILE A 427 13.28 -19.92 -11.17
CA ILE A 427 12.41 -20.91 -11.83
C ILE A 427 13.19 -22.19 -12.16
N SER A 428 14.42 -22.06 -12.66
CA SER A 428 15.27 -23.19 -13.04
C SER A 428 15.69 -24.02 -11.84
N GLU A 429 16.10 -23.38 -10.75
CA GLU A 429 16.42 -24.05 -9.48
C GLU A 429 15.20 -24.79 -8.92
N ARG A 430 14.02 -24.14 -8.91
CA ARG A 430 12.77 -24.77 -8.46
C ARG A 430 12.45 -26.02 -9.28
N ARG A 431 12.52 -25.94 -10.62
CA ARG A 431 12.26 -27.07 -11.52
C ARG A 431 13.25 -28.22 -11.33
N ALA A 432 14.54 -27.93 -11.16
CA ALA A 432 15.56 -28.95 -10.85
C ALA A 432 15.25 -29.69 -9.54
N ASN A 433 14.90 -28.97 -8.48
CA ASN A 433 14.56 -29.55 -7.18
C ASN A 433 13.25 -30.36 -7.22
N SER A 434 12.22 -29.90 -7.96
CA SER A 434 10.97 -30.65 -8.16
C SER A 434 11.19 -31.99 -8.87
N GLY A 435 12.13 -32.07 -9.82
CA GLY A 435 12.50 -33.32 -10.49
C GLY A 435 13.09 -34.37 -9.53
N LEU A 436 13.80 -33.94 -8.49
CA LEU A 436 14.39 -34.81 -7.46
C LEU A 436 13.36 -35.25 -6.40
N ALA A 437 12.40 -34.39 -6.04
CA ALA A 437 11.41 -34.64 -5.00
C ALA A 437 10.24 -35.57 -5.41
N SER A 438 10.19 -36.00 -6.68
CA SER A 438 9.05 -36.63 -7.35
C SER A 438 8.63 -38.04 -6.88
N LYS A 439 8.92 -38.43 -5.63
CA LYS A 439 8.54 -39.76 -5.07
C LYS A 439 7.82 -39.76 -3.71
N MET A 440 7.77 -38.67 -2.93
CA MET A 440 7.25 -38.76 -1.55
C MET A 440 6.26 -37.67 -1.09
N ALA A 441 6.02 -36.59 -1.84
CA ALA A 441 5.10 -35.52 -1.41
C ALA A 441 4.14 -35.06 -2.52
N LYS A 442 2.97 -35.69 -2.62
CA LYS A 442 1.77 -35.07 -3.19
C LYS A 442 0.89 -34.60 -2.02
N ASN A 443 0.94 -33.31 -1.69
CA ASN A 443 -0.20 -32.50 -1.17
C ASN A 443 0.24 -31.07 -0.81
N GLU A 444 -0.58 -30.09 -1.19
CA GLU A 444 -0.39 -28.62 -1.10
C GLU A 444 0.95 -28.05 -1.63
N ALA A 445 0.87 -27.02 -2.47
CA ALA A 445 2.05 -26.22 -2.82
C ALA A 445 2.40 -25.30 -1.63
N GLU A 446 3.66 -25.32 -1.17
CA GLU A 446 4.08 -24.52 -0.02
C GLU A 446 4.04 -23.00 -0.32
N ASP A 447 4.33 -22.60 -1.56
CA ASP A 447 4.41 -21.20 -2.01
C ASP A 447 3.74 -20.98 -3.38
N LEU A 448 3.58 -19.71 -3.77
CA LEU A 448 2.92 -19.31 -5.02
C LEU A 448 3.67 -19.79 -6.28
N LEU A 449 5.00 -19.77 -6.28
CA LEU A 449 5.79 -20.22 -7.43
C LEU A 449 5.58 -21.72 -7.70
N GLY A 450 5.60 -22.54 -6.65
CA GLY A 450 5.29 -23.97 -6.76
C GLY A 450 3.88 -24.22 -7.31
N ALA A 451 2.90 -23.44 -6.84
CA ALA A 451 1.52 -23.53 -7.33
C ALA A 451 1.39 -23.12 -8.80
N LEU A 452 2.02 -22.01 -9.21
CA LEU A 452 2.01 -21.51 -10.60
C LEU A 452 2.70 -22.47 -11.57
N LEU A 453 3.81 -23.09 -11.17
CA LEU A 453 4.49 -24.10 -11.99
C LEU A 453 3.65 -25.38 -12.14
N ASN A 454 3.08 -25.89 -11.05
CA ASN A 454 2.16 -27.03 -11.09
C ASN A 454 0.91 -26.76 -11.96
N LEU A 455 0.37 -25.54 -11.94
CA LEU A 455 -0.73 -25.12 -12.81
C LEU A 455 -0.30 -24.91 -14.28
N GLN A 456 0.95 -24.56 -14.55
CA GLN A 456 1.51 -24.50 -15.90
C GLN A 456 1.74 -25.90 -16.48
N ASP A 457 2.28 -26.82 -15.69
CA ASP A 457 2.69 -28.14 -16.16
C ASP A 457 1.52 -29.16 -16.16
N HIS A 458 0.49 -28.97 -15.31
CA HIS A 458 -0.62 -29.92 -15.11
C HIS A 458 -2.04 -29.30 -15.05
N GLY A 459 -2.18 -27.96 -15.15
CA GLY A 459 -3.47 -27.28 -15.01
C GLY A 459 -4.30 -27.26 -16.30
N ASN A 460 -5.58 -27.65 -16.21
CA ASN A 460 -6.55 -27.43 -17.28
C ASN A 460 -7.12 -26.00 -17.20
N LEU A 461 -6.32 -25.03 -17.66
CA LEU A 461 -6.65 -23.60 -17.67
C LEU A 461 -7.27 -23.17 -19.00
N GLU A 462 -8.18 -22.19 -18.97
CA GLU A 462 -8.79 -21.61 -20.18
C GLU A 462 -7.76 -20.79 -20.98
N SER A 463 -6.81 -20.14 -20.29
CA SER A 463 -5.66 -19.45 -20.88
C SER A 463 -4.34 -20.14 -20.50
N GLN A 464 -3.47 -20.42 -21.48
CA GLN A 464 -2.16 -21.00 -21.19
C GLN A 464 -1.29 -20.08 -20.32
N LEU A 465 -0.92 -20.56 -19.12
CA LEU A 465 -0.07 -19.85 -18.18
C LEU A 465 1.39 -19.85 -18.66
N THR A 466 1.80 -18.83 -19.42
CA THR A 466 3.16 -18.75 -19.97
C THR A 466 4.21 -18.49 -18.88
N THR A 467 5.48 -18.88 -19.09
CA THR A 467 6.56 -18.58 -18.13
C THR A 467 6.70 -17.08 -17.86
N SER A 468 6.52 -16.22 -18.86
CA SER A 468 6.48 -14.77 -18.67
C SER A 468 5.32 -14.30 -17.79
N SER A 469 4.19 -15.02 -17.77
CA SER A 469 3.05 -14.78 -16.87
C SER A 469 3.41 -15.13 -15.43
N ILE A 470 4.13 -16.23 -15.21
CA ILE A 470 4.67 -16.60 -13.89
C ILE A 470 5.69 -15.55 -13.43
N LYS A 471 6.69 -15.20 -14.26
CA LYS A 471 7.68 -14.16 -13.95
C LYS A 471 7.01 -12.82 -13.60
N ALA A 472 6.04 -12.37 -14.39
CA ALA A 472 5.28 -11.14 -14.11
C ALA A 472 4.51 -11.23 -12.77
N THR A 473 3.87 -12.35 -12.49
CA THR A 473 3.06 -12.56 -11.27
C THR A 473 3.93 -12.57 -10.01
N ILE A 474 5.11 -13.21 -10.06
CA ILE A 474 6.08 -13.18 -8.96
C ILE A 474 6.67 -11.78 -8.78
N LEU A 475 7.03 -11.07 -9.85
CA LEU A 475 7.51 -9.68 -9.75
C LEU A 475 6.45 -8.74 -9.14
N GLU A 476 5.17 -8.92 -9.48
CA GLU A 476 4.05 -8.17 -8.87
C GLU A 476 3.84 -8.48 -7.37
N MET A 477 4.31 -9.63 -6.85
CA MET A 477 4.32 -9.89 -5.40
C MET A 477 5.34 -9.02 -4.69
N PHE A 478 6.59 -8.99 -5.16
CA PHE A 478 7.66 -8.20 -4.54
C PHE A 478 7.33 -6.70 -4.54
N THR A 479 6.95 -6.15 -5.69
CA THR A 479 6.62 -4.72 -5.83
C THR A 479 5.33 -4.36 -5.11
N GLY A 480 4.27 -5.16 -5.26
CA GLY A 480 2.96 -4.84 -4.69
C GLY A 480 2.86 -5.09 -3.18
N GLY A 481 3.48 -6.16 -2.67
CA GLY A 481 3.33 -6.61 -1.28
C GLY A 481 4.29 -5.96 -0.29
N GLY A 482 5.59 -5.92 -0.64
CA GLY A 482 6.64 -5.43 0.26
C GLY A 482 6.59 -3.91 0.45
N GLU A 483 6.66 -3.16 -0.64
CA GLU A 483 6.77 -1.69 -0.64
C GLU A 483 5.58 -0.99 0.02
N THR A 484 4.35 -1.33 -0.41
CA THR A 484 3.13 -0.63 0.01
C THR A 484 2.83 -0.81 1.50
N SER A 485 3.09 -2.01 2.04
CA SER A 485 2.89 -2.36 3.45
C SER A 485 3.98 -1.77 4.34
N SER A 486 5.23 -1.77 3.86
CA SER A 486 6.37 -1.13 4.56
C SER A 486 6.18 0.38 4.68
N THR A 487 5.65 1.01 3.63
CA THR A 487 5.28 2.43 3.60
C THR A 487 4.21 2.75 4.65
N ALA A 488 3.18 1.91 4.78
CA ALA A 488 2.14 2.09 5.80
C ALA A 488 2.69 1.94 7.24
N LEU A 489 3.61 1.01 7.47
CA LEU A 489 4.30 0.85 8.77
C LEU A 489 5.22 2.05 9.09
N GLU A 490 5.95 2.56 8.10
CA GLU A 490 6.78 3.77 8.25
C GLU A 490 5.94 4.97 8.69
N TRP A 491 4.81 5.24 8.02
CA TRP A 491 3.94 6.35 8.39
C TRP A 491 3.23 6.13 9.72
N ALA A 492 2.81 4.90 10.05
CA ALA A 492 2.19 4.60 11.34
C ALA A 492 3.14 4.92 12.49
N MET A 493 4.39 4.47 12.41
CA MET A 493 5.41 4.82 13.40
C MET A 493 5.73 6.32 13.39
N SER A 494 5.77 6.97 12.22
CA SER A 494 6.05 8.41 12.12
C SER A 494 4.97 9.27 12.77
N GLU A 495 3.69 8.96 12.55
CA GLU A 495 2.56 9.65 13.19
C GLU A 495 2.46 9.34 14.69
N LEU A 496 2.73 8.10 15.12
CA LEU A 496 2.78 7.79 16.56
C LEU A 496 3.90 8.57 17.27
N ILE A 497 5.11 8.62 16.70
CA ILE A 497 6.21 9.43 17.23
C ILE A 497 5.85 10.91 17.26
N LYS A 498 5.19 11.43 16.22
CA LYS A 498 4.74 12.83 16.14
C LYS A 498 3.60 13.15 17.12
N ASN A 499 2.82 12.16 17.55
CA ASN A 499 1.69 12.30 18.45
C ASN A 499 1.88 11.45 19.74
N PRO A 500 2.76 11.82 20.69
CA PRO A 500 3.12 10.97 21.84
C PRO A 500 1.95 10.44 22.69
N ARG A 501 0.84 11.19 22.81
CA ARG A 501 -0.38 10.72 23.52
C ARG A 501 -1.05 9.52 22.84
N VAL A 502 -0.94 9.43 21.50
CA VAL A 502 -1.43 8.30 20.72
C VAL A 502 -0.47 7.12 20.85
N MET A 503 0.84 7.37 20.79
CA MET A 503 1.89 6.36 21.07
C MET A 503 1.70 5.70 22.44
N GLU A 504 1.63 6.49 23.52
CA GLU A 504 1.45 6.00 24.89
C GLU A 504 0.19 5.11 25.02
N LYS A 505 -0.93 5.57 24.46
CA LYS A 505 -2.20 4.81 24.45
C LYS A 505 -2.11 3.52 23.63
N ALA A 506 -1.38 3.53 22.50
CA ALA A 506 -1.18 2.35 21.65
C ALA A 506 -0.27 1.30 22.33
N GLN A 507 0.88 1.73 22.85
CA GLN A 507 1.78 0.88 23.64
C GLN A 507 1.06 0.30 24.86
N LYS A 508 0.20 1.09 25.52
CA LYS A 508 -0.61 0.63 26.65
C LYS A 508 -1.63 -0.44 26.26
N GLU A 509 -2.41 -0.25 25.19
CA GLU A 509 -3.33 -1.30 24.68
C GLU A 509 -2.56 -2.59 24.39
N VAL A 510 -1.49 -2.47 23.60
CA VAL A 510 -0.64 -3.58 23.19
C VAL A 510 -0.09 -4.34 24.40
N ARG A 511 0.64 -3.67 25.30
CA ARG A 511 1.23 -4.29 26.49
C ARG A 511 0.15 -4.91 27.40
N GLN A 512 -0.96 -4.22 27.65
CA GLN A 512 -2.04 -4.78 28.46
C GLN A 512 -2.69 -6.04 27.86
N VAL A 513 -2.92 -6.11 26.55
CA VAL A 513 -3.47 -7.31 25.90
C VAL A 513 -2.49 -8.48 26.04
N PHE A 514 -1.22 -8.28 25.70
CA PHE A 514 -0.23 -9.38 25.70
C PHE A 514 0.23 -9.80 27.09
N ASP A 515 0.40 -8.88 28.05
CA ASP A 515 0.73 -9.20 29.45
C ASP A 515 -0.40 -10.01 30.11
N ASN A 516 -1.67 -9.69 29.84
CA ASN A 516 -2.81 -10.47 30.34
C ASN A 516 -2.79 -11.92 29.80
N ILE A 517 -2.44 -12.10 28.52
CA ILE A 517 -2.34 -13.42 27.89
C ILE A 517 -1.12 -14.19 28.42
N ARG A 518 0.01 -13.51 28.67
CA ARG A 518 1.18 -14.08 29.36
C ARG A 518 0.78 -14.61 30.73
N ASN A 519 0.10 -13.80 31.54
CA ASN A 519 -0.34 -14.19 32.88
C ASN A 519 -1.31 -15.39 32.87
N LEU A 520 -2.26 -15.45 31.93
CA LEU A 520 -3.18 -16.58 31.80
C LEU A 520 -2.47 -17.91 31.45
N LYS A 521 -1.32 -17.87 30.75
CA LYS A 521 -0.50 -19.06 30.44
C LYS A 521 0.29 -19.62 31.65
N TYR A 522 0.32 -18.93 32.80
CA TYR A 522 1.03 -19.35 34.02
C TYR A 522 0.09 -19.67 35.21
N VAL A 523 -1.21 -19.82 34.97
CA VAL A 523 -2.25 -20.04 36.01
C VAL A 523 -2.81 -21.47 35.99
N PHE A 524 -2.26 -22.36 35.16
CA PHE A 524 -2.63 -23.78 35.00
C PHE A 524 -1.39 -24.69 35.05
#